data_AF-A0A8X7SJ23-F1
#
_entry.id   AF-A0A8X7SJ23-F1
#
_cell.length_a   1.000
_cell.length_b   1.000
_cell.length_c   1.000
_cell.angle_alpha   90.00
_cell.angle_beta   90.00
_cell.angle_gamma   90.00
#
_symmetry.space_group_name_H-M   'P 1'
#
loop_
_entity.id
_entity.type
_entity.pdbx_description
1 polymer ?
#
loop_
_entity_poly.entity_id
_entity_poly.type
_entity_poly.pdbx_seq_one_letter_code
_entity_poly.pdbx_strand_id
1 'polypeptide(L)' 'MVTNMQISFLKDVKPQPHKTACHVQVKVLHSWRQYTKIAGDSLELIISDAHVTQSYMQTHAIPNRYLYY' A
#
# COMPACT_ATOMS: atom_id res chain seq x y z
N MET A 1 -24.40 3.68 0.42
CA MET A 1 -23.92 4.79 -0.43
C MET A 1 -22.57 4.40 -0.99
N VAL A 2 -22.43 4.25 -2.30
CA VAL A 2 -21.12 4.02 -2.94
C VAL A 2 -20.46 5.37 -3.11
N THR A 3 -19.43 5.65 -2.32
CA THR A 3 -18.56 6.78 -2.59
C THR A 3 -17.73 6.43 -3.82
N ASN A 4 -17.90 7.17 -4.90
CA ASN A 4 -17.06 7.06 -6.09
C ASN A 4 -15.65 7.52 -5.71
N MET A 5 -14.81 6.61 -5.18
CA MET A 5 -13.47 6.95 -4.73
C MET A 5 -12.60 7.27 -5.95
N GLN A 6 -12.25 8.55 -6.07
CA GLN A 6 -11.40 9.06 -7.15
C GLN A 6 -10.05 8.31 -7.16
N ILE A 7 -9.75 7.68 -8.30
CA ILE A 7 -8.47 7.02 -8.52
C ILE A 7 -7.37 8.09 -8.57
N SER A 8 -6.35 7.92 -7.73
CA SER A 8 -5.17 8.79 -7.66
C SER A 8 -3.99 8.11 -8.33
N PHE A 9 -3.04 8.90 -8.86
CA PHE A 9 -1.77 8.40 -9.36
C PHE A 9 -0.75 8.26 -8.22
N LEU A 10 0.27 7.41 -8.40
CA LEU A 10 1.25 7.11 -7.34
C LEU A 10 2.01 8.37 -6.90
N LYS A 11 2.36 9.24 -7.84
CA LYS A 11 3.01 10.54 -7.56
C LYS A 11 2.19 11.48 -6.63
N ASP A 12 0.88 11.30 -6.61
CA ASP A 12 -0.06 12.13 -5.86
C ASP A 12 -0.44 11.49 -4.51
N VAL A 13 0.01 10.26 -4.25
CA VAL A 13 -0.07 9.60 -2.95
C VAL A 13 1.02 10.20 -2.05
N LYS A 14 0.74 11.38 -1.52
CA LYS A 14 1.54 11.99 -0.45
C LYS A 14 0.90 11.68 0.91
N PRO A 15 1.70 11.40 1.95
CA PRO A 15 1.16 11.31 3.31
C PRO A 15 0.63 12.69 3.71
N GLN A 16 -0.71 12.83 3.69
CA GLN A 16 -1.40 14.04 4.12
C GLN A 16 -2.11 13.77 5.45
N PRO A 17 -2.09 14.71 6.42
CA PRO A 17 -2.62 14.48 7.78
C PRO A 17 -4.09 14.03 7.82
N HIS A 18 -4.89 14.43 6.84
CA HIS A 18 -6.33 14.15 6.79
C HIS A 18 -6.74 13.12 5.74
N LYS A 19 -5.81 12.63 4.92
CA LYS A 19 -6.12 11.67 3.85
C LYS A 19 -5.81 10.26 4.33
N THR A 20 -6.79 9.65 4.99
CA THR A 20 -6.69 8.31 5.61
C THR A 20 -6.82 7.16 4.63
N ALA A 21 -7.30 7.41 3.41
CA ALA A 21 -7.40 6.40 2.36
C ALA A 21 -7.08 6.99 0.99
N CYS A 22 -6.38 6.21 0.16
CA CYS A 22 -6.21 6.50 -1.25
C CYS A 22 -6.58 5.27 -2.07
N HIS A 23 -7.14 5.49 -3.25
CA HIS A 23 -7.45 4.44 -4.20
C HIS A 23 -6.54 4.64 -5.41
N VAL A 24 -5.73 3.63 -5.73
CA VAL A 24 -4.80 3.66 -6.86
C VAL A 24 -5.02 2.44 -7.73
N GLN A 25 -4.86 2.59 -9.04
CA GLN A 25 -4.87 1.48 -9.98
C GLN A 25 -3.46 1.27 -10.50
N VAL A 26 -2.92 0.07 -10.28
CA VAL A 26 -1.51 -0.23 -10.53
C VAL A 26 -1.34 -1.63 -11.11
N LYS A 27 -0.23 -1.84 -11.81
CA LYS A 27 0.27 -3.16 -12.19
C LYS A 27 1.37 -3.56 -11.23
N VAL A 28 1.34 -4.82 -10.78
CA VAL A 28 2.43 -5.40 -9.99
C VAL A 28 3.50 -5.87 -10.97
N LEU A 29 4.72 -5.36 -10.81
CA LEU A 29 5.89 -5.71 -11.62
C LEU A 29 6.70 -6.83 -10.96
N HIS A 30 6.81 -6.80 -9.64
CA HIS A 30 7.49 -7.82 -8.86
C HIS A 30 6.90 -7.93 -7.46
N SER A 31 6.96 -9.11 -6.87
CA SER A 31 6.47 -9.38 -5.51
C SER A 31 7.34 -10.41 -4.82
N TRP A 32 7.67 -10.18 -3.55
CA TRP A 32 8.37 -11.16 -2.74
C TRP A 32 7.89 -11.10 -1.29
N ARG A 33 8.07 -12.21 -0.57
CA ARG A 33 7.76 -12.30 0.84
C ARG A 33 9.07 -12.23 1.63
N GLN A 34 9.09 -11.40 2.65
CA GLN A 34 10.21 -11.29 3.56
C GLN A 34 9.72 -11.44 4.99
N TYR A 35 10.40 -12.31 5.74
CA TYR A 35 10.20 -12.40 7.17
C TYR A 35 11.19 -11.48 7.88
N THR A 36 10.67 -10.60 8.73
CA THR A 36 11.48 -9.74 9.61
C THR A 36 11.23 -10.11 11.06
N LYS A 37 12.29 -10.09 11.88
CA LYS A 37 12.16 -10.40 13.32
C LYS A 37 11.23 -9.43 14.07
N ILE A 38 11.08 -8.21 13.57
CA ILE A 38 10.35 -7.12 14.22
C ILE A 38 8.87 -7.14 13.82
N ALA A 39 8.56 -7.34 12.54
CA ALA A 39 7.21 -7.20 12.02
C ALA A 39 6.60 -8.51 11.49
N GLY A 40 7.33 -9.62 11.59
CA GLY A 40 6.89 -10.93 11.13
C GLY A 40 6.91 -11.03 9.60
N ASP A 41 5.93 -11.73 9.05
CA ASP A 41 5.77 -11.88 7.60
C ASP A 41 5.34 -10.57 6.94
N SER A 42 6.06 -10.20 5.89
CA SER A 42 5.77 -9.04 5.07
C SER A 42 5.74 -9.41 3.59
N LEU A 43 4.83 -8.79 2.85
CA LEU A 43 4.77 -8.86 1.39
C LEU A 43 5.25 -7.53 0.83
N GLU A 44 6.30 -7.59 0.03
CA GLU A 44 6.90 -6.45 -0.65
C GLU A 44 6.54 -6.49 -2.13
N LEU A 45 6.29 -5.32 -2.72
CA LEU A 45 5.77 -5.17 -4.07
C LEU A 45 6.50 -4.03 -4.78
N ILE A 46 6.90 -4.26 -6.03
CA ILE A 46 7.21 -3.20 -6.99
C ILE A 46 6.00 -3.05 -7.88
N ILE A 47 5.44 -1.84 -7.90
CA ILE A 47 4.23 -1.52 -8.65
C ILE A 47 4.46 -0.34 -9.60
N SER A 48 3.68 -0.27 -10.68
CA SER A 48 3.64 0.89 -11.56
C SER A 48 2.21 1.31 -11.90
N ASP A 49 2.00 2.63 -12.01
CA ASP A 49 0.75 3.21 -12.48
C ASP A 49 0.76 3.48 -14.00
N ALA A 50 -0.34 4.01 -14.52
CA ALA A 50 -0.49 4.35 -15.93
C ALA A 50 0.52 5.41 -16.43
N HIS A 51 1.14 6.19 -15.54
CA HIS A 51 2.19 7.14 -15.88
C HIS A 51 3.60 6.53 -15.81
N VAL A 52 3.71 5.20 -15.67
CA VAL A 52 4.99 4.48 -15.58
C VAL A 52 5.81 4.95 -14.36
N THR A 53 5.15 5.48 -13.33
CA THR A 53 5.82 5.78 -12.06
C THR A 53 5.98 4.48 -11.29
N GLN A 54 7.22 4.07 -11.02
CA GLN A 54 7.52 2.89 -10.21
C GLN A 54 7.58 3.27 -8.73
N SER A 55 6.97 2.47 -7.86
CA SER A 55 7.03 2.67 -6.41
C SER A 55 7.16 1.34 -5.67
N TYR A 56 7.89 1.38 -4.56
CA TYR A 56 8.02 0.27 -3.63
C TYR A 56 6.90 0.33 -2.59
N MET A 57 6.22 -0.78 -2.37
CA MET A 57 5.23 -0.93 -1.30
C MET A 57 5.61 -2.09 -0.39
N GLN A 58 5.47 -1.85 0.91
CA GLN A 58 5.68 -2.85 1.95
C GLN A 58 4.42 -3.04 2.76
N THR A 59 3.93 -4.28 2.82
CA THR A 59 2.73 -4.63 3.59
C THR A 59 3.07 -5.66 4.65
N HIS A 60 3.00 -5.25 5.91
CA HIS A 60 3.18 -6.17 7.02
C HIS A 60 1.88 -6.95 7.23
N ALA A 61 1.96 -8.28 7.28
CA ALA A 61 0.85 -9.08 7.77
C ALA A 61 0.67 -8.71 9.24
N ILE A 62 -0.36 -7.93 9.57
CA ILE A 62 -0.68 -7.55 10.95
C ILE A 62 -0.85 -8.87 11.73
N PRO A 63 0.09 -9.25 12.62
CA PRO A 63 -0.03 -10.48 13.36
C PRO A 63 -0.97 -10.15 14.52
N ASN A 64 -2.26 -10.40 14.31
CA ASN A 64 -3.34 -10.11 15.26
C ASN A 64 -3.43 -8.66 15.73
N ARG A 65 -4.47 -7.99 15.23
CA ARG A 65 -5.03 -6.78 15.84
C ARG A 65 -5.65 -7.15 17.19
N TYR A 66 -4.83 -7.39 18.21
CA TYR A 66 -5.27 -7.16 19.58
C TYR A 66 -5.28 -5.65 19.77
N LEU A 67 -6.47 -5.09 19.58
CA LEU A 67 -6.82 -3.74 19.98
C LEU A 67 -6.55 -3.65 21.49
N TYR A 68 -5.57 -2.85 21.89
CA TYR A 68 -5.54 -2.30 23.24
C TYR A 68 -6.50 -1.09 23.24
N TYR A 69 -7.40 -1.11 24.22
CA TYR A 69 -8.48 -0.14 24.46
C TYR A 69 -7.99 1.30 24.57
#